data_AF-A0A3R6TJK0-F1
#
_entry.id   AF-A0A3R6TJK0-F1
#
_cell.length_a   1.000
_cell.length_b   1.000
_cell.length_c   1.000
_cell.angle_alpha   90.00
_cell.angle_beta   90.00
_cell.angle_gamma   90.00
#
_symmetry.space_group_name_H-M   'P 1'
#
loop_
_entity.id
_entity.type
_entity.pdbx_description
1 polymer ?
#
loop_
_entity_poly.entity_id
_entity_poly.type
_entity_poly.pdbx_seq_one_letter_code
_entity_poly.pdbx_strand_id
1 'polypeptide(L)'
;MKKIKRLVTLLLAGVLALAMLTGCDGQTNVDLSDQLAQKATEAYAKALGVKAEEVQLTEEAAAFNKATLDRIGEDGVLPIGKDEGEIDTPMLRFRNKEEKIKNNYYHSIVTLVPFGGERTPTGNGYRYSVTTLKAEQVNAILSGSLEGLNADYISQAKKFKIKGVGVSAKKLKDGTYCYVLTLDATNEPNT
;
A
#
# COMPACT_ATOMS: atom_id res chain seq x y z
N MET A 1 37.98 -4.33 29.00
CA MET A 1 37.59 -3.27 28.06
C MET A 1 36.25 -3.63 27.42
N LYS A 2 35.21 -2.85 27.72
CA LYS A 2 33.84 -2.97 27.19
C LYS A 2 33.85 -2.77 25.67
N LYS A 3 33.21 -3.65 24.91
CA LYS A 3 32.78 -3.35 23.54
C LYS A 3 31.26 -3.34 23.51
N ILE A 4 30.75 -2.13 23.33
CA ILE A 4 29.34 -1.75 23.26
C ILE A 4 28.70 -2.53 22.12
N LYS A 5 27.74 -3.41 22.44
CA LYS A 5 26.80 -3.93 21.45
C LYS A 5 25.94 -2.75 21.03
N ARG A 6 25.99 -2.38 19.75
CA ARG A 6 25.10 -1.37 19.18
C ARG A 6 23.67 -1.79 19.49
N LEU A 7 22.96 -0.93 20.22
CA LEU A 7 21.53 -1.01 20.41
C LEU A 7 20.86 -0.98 19.03
N VAL A 8 20.48 -2.14 18.54
CA VAL A 8 19.36 -2.25 17.60
C VAL A 8 18.12 -2.20 18.48
N THR A 9 17.73 -1.00 18.84
CA THR A 9 16.39 -0.71 19.36
C THR A 9 15.45 -0.88 18.16
N LEU A 10 15.17 -2.13 17.81
CA LEU A 10 13.97 -2.47 17.06
C LEU A 10 12.84 -1.92 17.90
N LEU A 11 12.23 -0.83 17.42
CA LEU A 11 10.99 -0.24 17.91
C LEU A 11 9.87 -1.27 17.70
N LEU A 12 9.91 -2.31 18.52
CA LEU A 12 8.82 -3.20 18.82
C LEU A 12 7.95 -2.45 19.83
N ALA A 13 7.03 -1.63 19.34
CA ALA A 13 5.99 -1.05 20.15
C ALA A 13 4.64 -1.30 19.46
N GLY A 14 4.17 -2.54 19.58
CA GLY A 14 2.74 -2.74 19.74
C GLY A 14 2.34 -2.10 21.07
N VAL A 15 1.70 -0.94 21.01
CA VAL A 15 0.90 -0.39 22.10
C VAL A 15 -0.39 0.16 21.51
N LEU A 16 -1.47 -0.55 21.79
CA LEU A 16 -2.84 -0.03 21.75
C LEU A 16 -2.92 1.27 22.55
N ALA A 17 -3.40 2.36 21.94
CA ALA A 17 -4.12 3.40 22.69
C ALA A 17 -4.99 4.23 21.73
N LEU A 18 -6.30 3.99 21.85
CA LEU A 18 -7.37 4.89 21.44
C LEU A 18 -7.17 6.26 22.11
N ALA A 19 -6.99 7.33 21.34
CA ALA A 19 -7.16 8.70 21.82
C ALA A 19 -7.51 9.63 20.67
N MET A 20 -8.81 9.75 20.38
CA MET A 20 -9.34 11.03 19.91
C MET A 20 -9.32 11.99 21.11
N LEU A 21 -8.76 13.20 20.92
CA LEU A 21 -9.10 14.51 21.51
C LEU A 21 -7.86 15.35 21.83
N THR A 22 -7.71 16.41 21.02
CA THR A 22 -7.28 17.78 21.34
C THR A 22 -6.31 18.03 22.50
N GLY A 23 -5.20 18.69 22.18
CA GLY A 23 -4.58 19.69 23.07
C GLY A 23 -3.17 19.35 23.54
N CYS A 24 -2.24 20.24 23.17
CA CYS A 24 -0.95 20.55 23.79
C CYS A 24 0.05 19.44 24.15
N ASP A 25 1.28 19.70 23.73
CA ASP A 25 2.55 19.26 24.33
C ASP A 25 2.98 17.80 24.11
N GLY A 26 3.76 17.61 23.03
CA GLY A 26 4.89 16.68 23.05
C GLY A 26 4.65 15.24 22.60
N GLN A 27 3.44 14.87 22.18
CA GLN A 27 3.18 13.56 21.56
C GLN A 27 3.49 13.63 20.05
N THR A 28 4.30 12.71 19.54
CA THR A 28 4.50 12.55 18.08
C THR A 28 3.15 12.31 17.43
N ASN A 29 2.57 13.36 16.87
CA ASN A 29 1.27 13.32 16.21
C ASN A 29 1.48 12.56 14.90
N VAL A 30 1.25 11.24 14.90
CA VAL A 30 1.37 10.40 13.71
C VAL A 30 0.29 10.86 12.74
N ASP A 31 0.67 11.25 11.52
CA ASP A 31 -0.27 11.75 10.52
C ASP A 31 -1.36 10.71 10.25
N LEU A 32 -2.59 11.17 10.01
CA LEU A 32 -3.72 10.26 9.77
C LEU A 32 -3.47 9.37 8.54
N SER A 33 -2.72 9.87 7.55
CA SER A 33 -2.32 9.10 6.37
C SER A 33 -1.41 7.93 6.74
N ASP A 34 -0.49 8.13 7.69
CA ASP A 34 0.42 7.09 8.18
C ASP A 34 -0.35 6.03 8.98
N GLN A 35 -1.28 6.45 9.84
CA GLN A 35 -2.15 5.52 10.58
C GLN A 35 -3.03 4.70 9.63
N LEU A 36 -3.62 5.35 8.61
CA LEU A 36 -4.41 4.69 7.59
C LEU A 36 -3.57 3.68 6.80
N ALA A 37 -2.37 4.07 6.37
CA ALA A 37 -1.43 3.22 5.65
C ALA A 37 -1.06 1.97 6.46
N GLN A 38 -0.74 2.14 7.74
CA GLN A 38 -0.45 1.04 8.64
C GLN A 38 -1.64 0.08 8.77
N LYS A 39 -2.84 0.61 9.08
CA LYS A 39 -4.03 -0.22 9.30
C LYS A 39 -4.50 -0.91 8.03
N ALA A 40 -4.41 -0.25 6.88
CA ALA A 40 -4.68 -0.88 5.59
C ALA A 40 -3.68 -2.00 5.28
N THR A 41 -2.39 -1.81 5.59
CA THR A 41 -1.36 -2.84 5.44
C THR A 41 -1.67 -4.08 6.31
N GLU A 42 -2.02 -3.87 7.58
CA GLU A 42 -2.44 -4.95 8.49
C GLU A 42 -3.67 -5.70 7.95
N ALA A 43 -4.66 -4.96 7.46
CA ALA A 43 -5.88 -5.53 6.90
C ALA A 43 -5.60 -6.38 5.65
N TYR A 44 -4.78 -5.87 4.71
CA TYR A 44 -4.38 -6.64 3.52
C TYR A 44 -3.53 -7.86 3.83
N ALA A 45 -2.57 -7.75 4.75
CA ALA A 45 -1.76 -8.88 5.19
C ALA A 45 -2.67 -10.00 5.74
N LYS A 46 -3.62 -9.64 6.61
CA LYS A 46 -4.63 -10.57 7.14
C LYS A 46 -5.50 -11.16 6.02
N ALA A 47 -5.96 -10.35 5.07
CA ALA A 47 -6.75 -10.80 3.93
C ALA A 47 -5.99 -11.82 3.06
N LEU A 48 -4.68 -11.64 2.92
CA LEU A 48 -3.76 -12.54 2.21
C LEU A 48 -3.34 -13.77 3.03
N GLY A 49 -3.71 -13.85 4.30
CA GLY A 49 -3.36 -14.97 5.18
C GLY A 49 -1.92 -14.93 5.69
N VAL A 50 -1.29 -13.75 5.70
CA VAL A 50 0.07 -13.53 6.22
C VAL A 50 0.04 -12.60 7.43
N LYS A 51 1.04 -12.69 8.31
CA LYS A 51 1.16 -11.78 9.45
C LYS A 51 1.93 -10.54 9.04
N ALA A 52 1.39 -9.36 9.33
CA ALA A 52 1.98 -8.09 8.90
C ALA A 52 3.42 -7.90 9.41
N GLU A 53 3.73 -8.43 10.59
CA GLU A 53 5.07 -8.36 11.20
C GLU A 53 6.10 -9.21 10.45
N GLU A 54 5.64 -10.24 9.73
CA GLU A 54 6.47 -11.20 9.00
C GLU A 54 6.65 -10.81 7.51
N VAL A 55 5.86 -9.86 7.00
CA VAL A 55 5.85 -9.48 5.57
C VAL A 55 5.97 -7.96 5.37
N GLN A 56 7.19 -7.45 5.53
CA GLN A 56 7.52 -6.05 5.27
C GLN A 56 8.00 -5.85 3.83
N LEU A 57 7.68 -4.68 3.24
CA LEU A 57 8.26 -4.32 1.95
C LEU A 57 9.79 -4.17 2.07
N THR A 58 10.49 -4.62 1.04
CA THR A 58 11.89 -4.24 0.82
C THR A 58 12.00 -2.74 0.57
N GLU A 59 13.18 -2.14 0.77
CA GLU A 59 13.40 -0.71 0.48
C GLU A 59 13.03 -0.35 -0.96
N GLU A 60 13.35 -1.24 -1.92
CA GLU A 60 12.98 -1.10 -3.34
C GLU A 60 11.45 -1.11 -3.53
N ALA A 61 10.75 -2.08 -2.94
CA ALA A 61 9.30 -2.15 -3.05
C ALA A 61 8.58 -0.96 -2.38
N ALA A 62 9.11 -0.49 -1.25
CA ALA A 62 8.63 0.71 -0.57
C ALA A 62 8.85 1.98 -1.43
N ALA A 63 9.98 2.08 -2.13
CA ALA A 63 10.26 3.17 -3.05
C ALA A 63 9.26 3.20 -4.23
N PHE A 64 8.94 2.05 -4.82
CA PHE A 64 7.90 1.98 -5.86
C PHE A 64 6.51 2.37 -5.34
N ASN A 65 6.16 1.92 -4.13
CA ASN A 65 4.92 2.27 -3.48
C ASN A 65 4.80 3.79 -3.32
N LYS A 66 5.82 4.43 -2.73
CA LYS A 66 5.85 5.88 -2.53
C LYS A 66 5.85 6.65 -3.85
N ALA A 67 6.70 6.25 -4.81
CA ALA A 67 6.77 6.93 -6.10
C ALA A 67 5.44 6.90 -6.85
N THR A 68 4.68 5.80 -6.74
CA THR A 68 3.34 5.71 -7.33
C THR A 68 2.34 6.63 -6.61
N LEU A 69 2.38 6.71 -5.28
CA LEU A 69 1.54 7.64 -4.52
C LEU A 69 1.84 9.11 -4.86
N ASP A 70 3.13 9.47 -4.99
CA ASP A 70 3.59 10.82 -5.29
C ASP A 70 3.10 11.30 -6.66
N ARG A 71 2.89 10.39 -7.61
CA ARG A 71 2.38 10.70 -8.96
C ARG A 71 0.90 11.04 -9.01
N ILE A 72 0.11 10.60 -8.03
CA ILE A 72 -1.31 10.97 -7.94
C ILE A 72 -1.36 12.47 -7.64
N GLY A 73 -2.05 13.27 -8.42
CA GLY A 73 -2.22 14.70 -8.11
C GLY A 73 -2.98 14.93 -6.81
N GLU A 74 -2.90 16.12 -6.23
CA GLU A 74 -3.76 16.50 -5.09
C GLU A 74 -5.25 16.49 -5.44
N ASP A 75 -5.58 16.51 -6.73
CA ASP A 75 -6.90 16.35 -7.33
C ASP A 75 -7.34 14.88 -7.45
N GLY A 76 -6.52 13.92 -7.02
CA GLY A 76 -6.81 12.49 -7.14
C GLY A 76 -6.64 11.93 -8.55
N VAL A 77 -5.96 12.64 -9.44
CA VAL A 77 -5.76 12.18 -10.82
C VAL A 77 -4.36 11.59 -11.02
N LEU A 78 -4.30 10.37 -11.56
CA LEU A 78 -3.06 9.68 -11.88
C LEU A 78 -2.80 9.70 -13.40
N PRO A 79 -1.73 10.36 -13.88
CA PRO A 79 -1.30 10.30 -15.27
C PRO A 79 -0.50 9.03 -15.57
N ILE A 80 -0.84 8.40 -16.69
CA ILE A 80 -0.30 7.10 -17.13
C ILE A 80 0.09 7.18 -18.61
N GLY A 81 1.29 6.70 -18.95
CA GLY A 81 1.72 6.58 -20.34
C GLY A 81 0.89 5.57 -21.14
N LYS A 82 0.90 5.67 -22.47
CA LYS A 82 0.08 4.79 -23.35
C LYS A 82 0.29 3.29 -23.10
N ASP A 83 1.53 2.89 -22.83
CA ASP A 83 1.94 1.50 -22.64
C ASP A 83 2.30 1.21 -21.17
N GLU A 84 1.93 2.10 -20.27
CA GLU A 84 2.23 1.99 -18.84
C GLU A 84 1.02 1.42 -18.09
N GLY A 85 1.27 0.39 -17.27
CA GLY A 85 0.27 -0.20 -16.40
C GLY A 85 -0.74 -1.09 -17.13
N GLU A 86 -1.34 -2.01 -16.38
CA GLU A 86 -2.40 -2.90 -16.83
C GLU A 86 -3.69 -2.55 -16.06
N ILE A 87 -4.84 -2.61 -16.73
CA ILE A 87 -6.14 -2.41 -16.08
C ILE A 87 -6.65 -3.75 -15.58
N ASP A 88 -6.86 -3.86 -14.27
CA ASP A 88 -7.48 -4.99 -13.58
C ASP A 88 -8.62 -4.47 -12.72
N THR A 89 -9.70 -4.01 -13.38
CA THR A 89 -10.79 -3.23 -12.77
C THR A 89 -11.28 -3.87 -11.48
N PRO A 90 -11.31 -3.12 -10.35
CA PRO A 90 -11.16 -1.67 -10.18
C PRO A 90 -9.75 -1.22 -9.75
N MET A 91 -8.68 -1.91 -10.15
CA MET A 91 -7.29 -1.54 -9.83
C MET A 91 -6.45 -1.36 -11.10
N LEU A 92 -5.63 -0.32 -11.13
CA LEU A 92 -4.52 -0.19 -12.06
C LEU A 92 -3.32 -0.95 -11.48
N ARG A 93 -2.68 -1.76 -12.30
CA ARG A 93 -1.55 -2.60 -11.92
C ARG A 93 -0.27 -2.12 -12.58
N PHE A 94 0.73 -1.81 -11.78
CA PHE A 94 2.10 -1.52 -12.20
C PHE A 94 2.99 -2.70 -11.87
N ARG A 95 3.49 -3.39 -12.88
CA ARG A 95 4.53 -4.41 -12.71
C ARG A 95 5.87 -3.71 -12.64
N ASN A 96 6.26 -3.29 -11.44
CA ASN A 96 7.49 -2.53 -11.23
C ASN A 96 8.74 -3.38 -11.47
N LYS A 97 8.64 -4.67 -11.12
CA LYS A 97 9.73 -5.64 -11.24
C LYS A 97 9.18 -7.02 -11.51
N GLU A 98 9.82 -7.73 -12.43
CA GLU A 98 9.60 -9.17 -12.68
C GLU A 98 10.95 -9.81 -13.04
N GLU A 99 11.53 -10.53 -12.09
CA GLU A 99 12.85 -11.16 -12.25
C GLU A 99 12.74 -12.67 -12.20
N LYS A 100 13.31 -13.35 -13.19
CA LYS A 100 13.38 -14.82 -13.20
C LYS A 100 14.38 -15.30 -12.17
N ILE A 101 13.96 -16.20 -11.29
CA ILE A 101 14.79 -16.76 -10.22
C ILE A 101 15.36 -18.13 -10.65
N LYS A 102 14.53 -19.17 -10.70
CA LYS A 102 14.90 -20.56 -11.09
C LYS A 102 13.67 -21.30 -11.59
N ASN A 103 13.82 -22.29 -12.49
CA ASN A 103 12.73 -23.20 -12.91
C ASN A 103 11.39 -22.50 -13.25
N ASN A 104 11.44 -21.39 -14.00
CA ASN A 104 10.27 -20.55 -14.35
C ASN A 104 9.54 -19.93 -13.14
N TYR A 105 10.20 -19.85 -11.99
CA TYR A 105 9.79 -19.00 -10.90
C TYR A 105 10.28 -17.56 -11.11
N TYR A 106 9.46 -16.61 -10.68
CA TYR A 106 9.64 -15.18 -10.79
C TYR A 106 9.47 -14.54 -9.42
N HIS A 107 10.28 -13.53 -9.17
CA HIS A 107 10.08 -12.52 -8.14
C HIS A 107 9.39 -11.34 -8.79
N SER A 108 8.27 -10.89 -8.21
CA SER A 108 7.49 -9.79 -8.74
C SER A 108 7.23 -8.75 -7.65
N ILE A 109 7.46 -7.48 -8.00
CA ILE A 109 6.99 -6.33 -7.21
C ILE A 109 5.91 -5.64 -8.02
N VAL A 110 4.71 -5.58 -7.47
CA VAL A 110 3.54 -5.03 -8.14
C VAL A 110 2.91 -3.96 -7.28
N THR A 111 2.65 -2.78 -7.85
CA THR A 111 1.85 -1.72 -7.20
C THR A 111 0.46 -1.67 -7.81
N LEU A 112 -0.55 -1.53 -6.97
CA LEU A 112 -1.97 -1.50 -7.30
C LEU A 112 -2.55 -0.16 -6.85
N VAL A 113 -3.23 0.52 -7.77
CA VAL A 113 -3.92 1.79 -7.51
C VAL A 113 -5.42 1.60 -7.76
N PRO A 114 -6.27 1.72 -6.73
CA PRO A 114 -7.73 1.73 -6.91
C PRO A 114 -8.17 2.85 -7.84
N PHE A 115 -9.04 2.57 -8.79
CA PHE A 115 -9.61 3.58 -9.68
C PHE A 115 -11.07 3.29 -10.03
N GLY A 116 -11.85 4.35 -10.20
CA GLY A 116 -13.31 4.29 -10.36
C GLY A 116 -13.79 4.07 -11.81
N GLY A 117 -12.90 3.72 -12.74
CA GLY A 117 -13.24 3.48 -14.13
C GLY A 117 -13.26 4.73 -15.04
N GLU A 118 -13.27 5.95 -14.48
CA GLU A 118 -13.15 7.17 -15.28
C GLU A 118 -11.73 7.33 -15.79
N ARG A 119 -11.58 7.33 -17.12
CA ARG A 119 -10.32 7.64 -17.80
C ARG A 119 -10.53 8.68 -18.87
N THR A 120 -9.60 9.62 -18.95
CA THR A 120 -9.55 10.62 -20.01
C THR A 120 -8.33 10.35 -20.88
N PRO A 121 -8.50 10.04 -22.18
CA PRO A 121 -7.39 9.95 -23.11
C PRO A 121 -6.63 11.28 -23.20
N THR A 122 -5.33 11.19 -23.38
CA THR A 122 -4.42 12.31 -23.64
C THR A 122 -3.59 12.00 -24.89
N GLY A 123 -2.85 12.98 -25.41
CA GLY A 123 -1.97 12.76 -26.57
C GLY A 123 -0.94 11.64 -26.36
N ASN A 124 -0.52 11.39 -25.12
CA ASN A 124 0.58 10.47 -24.79
C ASN A 124 0.19 9.38 -23.77
N GLY A 125 -1.10 9.14 -23.54
CA GLY A 125 -1.56 8.17 -22.55
C GLY A 125 -2.93 8.52 -21.97
N TYR A 126 -3.13 8.35 -20.68
CA TYR A 126 -4.42 8.50 -20.01
C TYR A 126 -4.28 9.22 -18.67
N ARG A 127 -5.36 9.85 -18.24
CA ARG A 127 -5.55 10.32 -16.85
C ARG A 127 -6.65 9.49 -16.22
N TYR A 128 -6.37 8.89 -15.07
CA TYR A 128 -7.33 8.09 -14.31
C TYR A 128 -7.70 8.79 -13.01
N SER A 129 -9.00 8.87 -12.73
CA SER A 129 -9.48 9.29 -11.41
C SER A 129 -9.35 8.12 -10.44
N VAL A 130 -8.54 8.27 -9.40
CA VAL A 130 -8.35 7.23 -8.39
C VAL A 130 -9.59 7.12 -7.51
N THR A 131 -9.83 5.94 -6.95
CA THR A 131 -10.88 5.77 -5.96
C THR A 131 -10.43 6.43 -4.66
N THR A 132 -11.29 7.28 -4.11
CA THR A 132 -11.05 7.99 -2.86
C THR A 132 -11.81 7.35 -1.70
N LEU A 133 -11.18 7.30 -0.53
CA LEU A 133 -11.76 6.89 0.74
C LEU A 133 -12.39 8.11 1.43
N LYS A 134 -13.68 8.00 1.70
CA LYS A 134 -14.41 8.97 2.54
C LYS A 134 -14.11 8.75 4.02
N ALA A 135 -14.50 9.72 4.85
CA ALA A 135 -14.27 9.66 6.29
C ALA A 135 -14.83 8.39 6.94
N GLU A 136 -16.01 7.90 6.52
CA GLU A 136 -16.56 6.66 7.08
C GLU A 136 -15.66 5.45 6.77
N GLN A 137 -15.16 5.35 5.55
CA GLN A 137 -14.28 4.26 5.11
C GLN A 137 -12.91 4.34 5.80
N VAL A 138 -12.34 5.53 5.94
CA VAL A 138 -11.12 5.74 6.72
C VAL A 138 -11.31 5.24 8.15
N ASN A 139 -12.38 5.64 8.83
CA ASN A 139 -12.67 5.18 10.18
C ASN A 139 -12.90 3.67 10.27
N ALA A 140 -13.55 3.07 9.27
CA ALA A 140 -13.72 1.64 9.18
C ALA A 140 -12.35 0.94 9.06
N ILE A 141 -11.45 1.42 8.20
CA ILE A 141 -10.11 0.85 8.03
C ILE A 141 -9.29 1.01 9.31
N LEU A 142 -9.35 2.15 9.99
CA LEU A 142 -8.66 2.37 11.26
C LEU A 142 -9.13 1.41 12.36
N SER A 143 -10.37 0.90 12.28
CA SER A 143 -10.88 -0.16 13.16
C SER A 143 -10.58 -1.59 12.67
N GLY A 144 -9.85 -1.73 11.56
CA GLY A 144 -9.40 -3.02 11.00
C GLY A 144 -10.33 -3.60 9.93
N SER A 145 -11.28 -2.82 9.41
CA SER A 145 -12.15 -3.22 8.29
C SER A 145 -11.40 -3.23 6.95
N LEU A 146 -11.90 -4.03 6.00
CA LEU A 146 -11.48 -4.01 4.59
C LEU A 146 -12.35 -3.12 3.70
N GLU A 147 -13.33 -2.43 4.30
CA GLU A 147 -14.24 -1.56 3.57
C GLU A 147 -13.49 -0.46 2.81
N GLY A 148 -13.75 -0.35 1.51
CA GLY A 148 -13.06 0.58 0.62
C GLY A 148 -11.68 0.12 0.14
N LEU A 149 -11.13 -0.98 0.67
CA LEU A 149 -9.80 -1.49 0.28
C LEU A 149 -9.82 -2.44 -0.94
N ASN A 150 -10.96 -2.71 -1.58
CA ASN A 150 -11.01 -3.60 -2.76
C ASN A 150 -10.28 -4.95 -2.55
N ALA A 151 -10.29 -5.50 -1.33
CA ALA A 151 -9.43 -6.62 -0.96
C ALA A 151 -9.76 -7.94 -1.68
N ASP A 152 -10.99 -8.07 -2.19
CA ASP A 152 -11.40 -9.23 -2.97
C ASP A 152 -10.58 -9.38 -4.26
N TYR A 153 -10.09 -8.27 -4.83
CA TYR A 153 -9.31 -8.26 -6.07
C TYR A 153 -7.87 -8.76 -5.89
N ILE A 154 -7.36 -8.75 -4.66
CA ILE A 154 -6.03 -9.30 -4.36
C ILE A 154 -6.10 -10.76 -3.89
N SER A 155 -7.29 -11.37 -3.84
CA SER A 155 -7.46 -12.78 -3.43
C SER A 155 -6.61 -13.74 -4.29
N GLN A 156 -6.45 -13.44 -5.57
CA GLN A 156 -5.62 -14.21 -6.50
C GLN A 156 -4.14 -14.19 -6.13
N ALA A 157 -3.68 -13.21 -5.34
CA ALA A 157 -2.30 -13.15 -4.89
C ALA A 157 -1.98 -14.22 -3.82
N LYS A 158 -2.99 -14.85 -3.21
CA LYS A 158 -2.82 -15.96 -2.24
C LYS A 158 -2.11 -17.19 -2.81
N LYS A 159 -2.11 -17.34 -4.14
CA LYS A 159 -1.39 -18.44 -4.81
C LYS A 159 0.13 -18.21 -4.86
N PHE A 160 0.58 -17.00 -4.55
CA PHE A 160 1.98 -16.63 -4.49
C PHE A 160 2.47 -16.61 -3.05
N LYS A 161 3.77 -16.83 -2.88
CA LYS A 161 4.44 -16.61 -1.60
C LYS A 161 4.67 -15.11 -1.43
N ILE A 162 3.86 -14.49 -0.58
CA ILE A 162 3.97 -13.07 -0.24
C ILE A 162 5.21 -12.85 0.63
N LYS A 163 6.09 -11.97 0.19
CA LYS A 163 7.32 -11.54 0.89
C LYS A 163 7.13 -10.22 1.60
N GLY A 164 6.31 -9.33 1.03
CA GLY A 164 6.03 -8.02 1.59
C GLY A 164 4.66 -7.50 1.15
N VAL A 165 4.00 -6.80 2.07
CA VAL A 165 2.77 -6.05 1.82
C VAL A 165 2.98 -4.64 2.37
N GLY A 166 2.60 -3.62 1.63
CA GLY A 166 2.62 -2.27 2.16
C GLY A 166 1.67 -1.33 1.44
N VAL A 167 1.03 -0.47 2.21
CA VAL A 167 0.18 0.59 1.72
C VAL A 167 0.85 1.93 2.03
N SER A 168 0.77 2.87 1.10
CA SER A 168 0.93 4.29 1.41
C SER A 168 -0.38 5.00 1.10
N ALA A 169 -0.71 6.01 1.89
CA ALA A 169 -1.90 6.82 1.72
C ALA A 169 -1.55 8.30 1.80
N LYS A 170 -2.42 9.15 1.25
CA LYS A 170 -2.36 10.59 1.48
C LYS A 170 -3.74 11.21 1.42
N LYS A 171 -3.87 12.36 2.08
CA LYS A 171 -5.04 13.23 1.97
C LYS A 171 -5.01 14.01 0.64
N LEU A 172 -6.15 14.10 -0.01
CA LEU A 172 -6.38 14.90 -1.21
C LEU A 172 -6.92 16.28 -0.86
N LYS A 173 -6.95 17.18 -1.86
CA LYS A 173 -7.39 18.57 -1.68
C LYS A 173 -8.85 18.70 -1.24
N ASP A 174 -9.70 17.75 -1.65
CA ASP A 174 -11.12 17.70 -1.26
C ASP A 174 -11.35 17.13 0.16
N GLY A 175 -10.27 16.73 0.85
CA GLY A 175 -10.30 16.19 2.20
C GLY A 175 -10.48 14.68 2.29
N THR A 176 -10.72 13.99 1.18
CA THR A 176 -10.72 12.53 1.11
C THR A 176 -9.30 11.97 1.10
N TYR A 177 -9.17 10.64 1.15
CA TYR A 177 -7.87 9.97 1.11
C TYR A 177 -7.75 9.07 -0.13
N CYS A 178 -6.57 9.01 -0.74
CA CYS A 178 -6.26 7.94 -1.69
C CYS A 178 -5.15 7.05 -1.12
N TYR A 179 -5.01 5.85 -1.66
CA TYR A 179 -3.97 4.93 -1.25
C TYR A 179 -3.43 4.12 -2.43
N VAL A 180 -2.24 3.56 -2.24
CA VAL A 180 -1.60 2.63 -3.17
C VAL A 180 -1.10 1.41 -2.40
N LEU A 181 -1.35 0.22 -2.92
CA LEU A 181 -0.90 -1.04 -2.34
C LEU A 181 0.27 -1.59 -3.15
N THR A 182 1.35 -2.01 -2.50
CA THR A 182 2.42 -2.79 -3.14
C THR A 182 2.47 -4.19 -2.55
N LEU A 183 2.62 -5.17 -3.43
CA LEU A 183 2.88 -6.56 -3.10
C LEU A 183 4.26 -6.94 -3.64
N ASP A 184 5.09 -7.50 -2.75
CA ASP A 184 6.33 -8.18 -3.08
C ASP A 184 6.08 -9.68 -2.91
N ALA A 185 6.19 -10.45 -3.99
CA ALA A 185 5.83 -11.86 -3.99
C ALA A 185 6.67 -12.70 -4.94
N THR A 186 6.72 -14.00 -4.67
CA THR A 186 7.32 -15.01 -5.56
C THR A 186 6.27 -16.05 -5.94
N ASN A 187 6.27 -16.53 -7.19
CA ASN A 187 5.43 -17.67 -7.59
C ASN A 187 6.00 -19.04 -7.22
N GLU A 188 7.07 -19.07 -6.43
CA GLU A 188 7.56 -20.29 -5.80
C GLU A 188 6.59 -20.72 -4.68
N PRO A 189 6.20 -22.01 -4.62
CA PRO A 189 5.34 -22.50 -3.54
C PRO A 189 6.05 -22.44 -2.18
N ASN A 190 5.27 -22.43 -1.09
CA ASN A 190 5.80 -22.60 0.26
C ASN A 190 6.34 -24.03 0.41
N THR A 191 7.64 -24.22 0.25
CA THR A 191 8.38 -25.40 0.75
C THR A 191 8.57 -25.32 2.25
#